data_AF-A0A6A6N1T2-F1
#
_entry.id   AF-A0A6A6N1T2-F1
#
_cell.length_a   1.000
_cell.length_b   1.000
_cell.length_c   1.000
_cell.angle_alpha   90.00
_cell.angle_beta   90.00
_cell.angle_gamma   90.00
#
_symmetry.space_group_name_H-M   'P 1'
#
loop_
_entity.id
_entity.type
_entity.pdbx_description
1 polymer ?
#
loop_
_entity_poly.entity_id
_entity_poly.type
_entity_poly.pdbx_seq_one_letter_code
_entity_poly.pdbx_strand_id
1 'polypeptide(L)'
;MDLSYSRDLMRIPDLSSIAPNLEFLYLKRCYNLVEIPSLKNLSNLTELDLCECYKVKDCPEIPCNIKILTLDYTGIEQLPSSIKHLSQLVSLPSSIGNLKRLEQLNLVGCSRLVTIPSSIGNLKRLEELHLGGCSRLVTIPSSIGELKCLEKLLLFRCSNLASLPESIKQLSKLKQLDLSICESLKILPELPSCLECLVAGNCPSLESASISFHFSEHEDENEEADKSEDENEEAKKSEEADENEEAYAIEFEDCKFLDFSNCVNLNKKVIEDVFETHLLGQKVRLCMAGGAVPERMRYKSKGSSLSFKLDLHHLIAFSFCVVADTTFFQDELPIVGFNFLLQEQNWTSKLNNNR
;
A
#
# COMPACT_ATOMS: atom_id res chain seq x y z
N MET A 1 27.77 5.19 -0.28
CA MET A 1 28.20 6.55 0.10
C MET A 1 26.98 7.25 0.66
N ASP A 2 27.04 7.63 1.93
CA ASP A 2 25.96 8.34 2.59
C ASP A 2 26.39 9.80 2.83
N LEU A 3 25.65 10.72 2.24
CA LEU A 3 25.80 12.17 2.36
C LEU A 3 24.53 12.80 2.93
N SER A 4 23.65 12.00 3.51
CA SER A 4 22.37 12.45 4.05
C SER A 4 22.54 13.55 5.10
N TYR A 5 21.53 14.40 5.24
CA TYR A 5 21.48 15.53 6.16
C TYR A 5 22.55 16.61 5.91
N SER A 6 23.27 16.56 4.78
CA SER A 6 24.28 17.56 4.43
C SER A 6 23.62 18.88 4.02
N ARG A 7 23.43 19.76 5.00
CA ARG A 7 22.73 21.05 4.82
C ARG A 7 23.42 22.01 3.85
N ASP A 8 24.73 21.93 3.71
CA ASP A 8 25.50 22.83 2.84
C ASP A 8 25.85 22.22 1.48
N LEU A 9 25.47 20.96 1.24
CA LEU A 9 25.77 20.26 0.00
C LEU A 9 24.91 20.82 -1.13
N MET A 10 25.52 21.62 -2.02
CA MET A 10 24.81 22.19 -3.17
C MET A 10 24.90 21.34 -4.44
N ARG A 11 25.99 20.58 -4.59
CA ARG A 11 26.31 19.73 -5.75
C ARG A 11 27.19 18.57 -5.31
N ILE A 12 27.08 17.43 -5.98
CA ILE A 12 28.04 16.32 -5.86
C ILE A 12 28.96 16.26 -7.09
N PRO A 13 30.22 15.81 -6.95
CA PRO A 13 31.10 15.60 -8.09
C PRO A 13 30.65 14.39 -8.92
N ASP A 14 31.18 14.27 -10.14
CA ASP A 14 30.99 13.07 -10.96
C ASP A 14 31.64 11.86 -10.27
N LEU A 15 30.79 10.96 -9.78
CA LEU A 15 31.19 9.79 -9.00
C LEU A 15 31.76 8.67 -9.88
N SER A 16 31.57 8.71 -11.21
CA SER A 16 32.03 7.64 -12.12
C SER A 16 33.54 7.42 -12.06
N SER A 17 34.30 8.47 -11.78
CA SER A 17 35.77 8.42 -11.63
C SER A 17 36.24 8.26 -10.18
N ILE A 18 35.44 8.73 -9.22
CA ILE A 18 35.82 8.79 -7.80
C ILE A 18 35.45 7.50 -7.07
N ALA A 19 34.27 6.96 -7.37
CA ALA A 19 33.69 5.79 -6.73
C ALA A 19 32.97 4.92 -7.77
N PRO A 20 33.69 4.29 -8.72
CA PRO A 20 33.09 3.51 -9.80
C PRO A 20 32.30 2.28 -9.30
N ASN A 21 32.69 1.73 -8.15
CA ASN A 21 32.06 0.54 -7.55
C ASN A 21 30.97 0.92 -6.53
N LEU A 22 30.44 2.15 -6.58
CA LEU A 22 29.45 2.60 -5.62
C LEU A 22 28.15 1.79 -5.75
N GLU A 23 27.69 1.21 -4.65
CA GLU A 23 26.47 0.38 -4.59
C GLU A 23 25.25 1.17 -4.07
N PHE A 24 25.47 2.09 -3.13
CA PHE A 24 24.42 2.92 -2.55
C PHE A 24 24.84 4.39 -2.57
N LEU A 25 23.90 5.28 -2.90
CA LEU A 25 24.07 6.73 -2.79
C LEU A 25 22.88 7.32 -2.04
N TYR A 26 23.11 7.75 -0.81
CA TYR A 26 22.09 8.38 0.02
C TYR A 26 22.36 9.87 0.14
N LEU A 27 21.36 10.67 -0.24
CA LEU A 27 21.38 12.14 -0.24
C LEU A 27 20.15 12.69 0.51
N LYS A 28 19.53 11.86 1.37
CA LYS A 28 18.33 12.22 2.12
C LYS A 28 18.51 13.55 2.84
N ARG A 29 17.50 14.42 2.82
CA ARG A 29 17.48 15.71 3.54
C ARG A 29 18.64 16.66 3.17
N CYS A 30 19.17 16.57 1.95
CA CYS A 30 20.10 17.55 1.40
C CYS A 30 19.34 18.76 0.82
N TYR A 31 18.77 19.59 1.70
CA TYR A 31 17.84 20.68 1.33
C TYR A 31 18.40 21.75 0.36
N ASN A 32 19.73 21.87 0.28
CA ASN A 32 20.41 22.82 -0.60
C ASN A 32 20.95 22.20 -1.88
N LEU A 33 20.82 20.88 -2.07
CA LEU A 33 21.28 20.18 -3.26
C LEU A 33 20.44 20.61 -4.45
N VAL A 34 21.09 21.17 -5.47
CA VAL A 34 20.41 21.70 -6.66
C VAL A 34 20.58 20.76 -7.86
N GLU A 35 21.73 20.10 -7.96
CA GLU A 35 22.13 19.37 -9.15
C GLU A 35 22.89 18.11 -8.79
N ILE A 36 22.56 17.03 -9.49
CA ILE A 36 23.19 15.72 -9.40
C ILE A 36 23.69 15.36 -10.79
N PRO A 37 24.99 15.05 -10.97
CA PRO A 37 25.54 14.62 -12.24
C PRO A 37 24.95 13.26 -12.66
N SER A 38 25.14 12.89 -13.93
CA SER A 38 24.71 11.59 -14.45
C SER A 38 25.32 10.44 -13.63
N LEU A 39 24.47 9.54 -13.14
CA LEU A 39 24.85 8.34 -12.37
C LEU A 39 24.84 7.09 -13.25
N LYS A 40 24.52 7.21 -14.54
CA LYS A 40 24.34 6.12 -15.50
C LYS A 40 25.54 5.18 -15.62
N ASN A 41 26.74 5.69 -15.38
CA ASN A 41 27.99 4.92 -15.48
C ASN A 41 28.32 4.14 -14.19
N LEU A 42 27.56 4.31 -13.12
CA LEU A 42 27.74 3.58 -11.86
C LEU A 42 27.02 2.23 -11.93
N SER A 43 27.60 1.27 -12.67
CA SER A 43 26.96 -0.02 -12.96
C SER A 43 26.69 -0.91 -11.73
N ASN A 44 27.28 -0.59 -10.58
CA ASN A 44 27.05 -1.30 -9.32
C ASN A 44 26.00 -0.61 -8.44
N LEU A 45 25.55 0.60 -8.80
CA LEU A 45 24.63 1.39 -7.97
C LEU A 45 23.25 0.74 -7.97
N THR A 46 22.88 0.12 -6.87
CA THR A 46 21.59 -0.54 -6.66
C THR A 46 20.60 0.34 -5.91
N GLU A 47 21.07 1.33 -5.16
CA GLU A 47 20.21 2.15 -4.30
C GLU A 47 20.51 3.64 -4.46
N LEU A 48 19.46 4.41 -4.70
CA LEU A 48 19.52 5.86 -4.77
C LEU A 48 18.41 6.48 -3.92
N ASP A 49 18.80 7.25 -2.92
CA ASP A 49 17.88 7.97 -2.05
C ASP A 49 18.07 9.49 -2.17
N LEU A 50 17.05 10.17 -2.69
CA LEU A 50 16.96 11.62 -2.84
C LEU A 50 15.86 12.24 -1.94
N CYS A 51 15.37 11.50 -0.94
CA CYS A 51 14.32 11.93 -0.01
C CYS A 51 14.54 13.37 0.48
N GLU A 52 13.48 14.19 0.43
CA GLU A 52 13.48 15.60 0.86
C GLU A 52 14.55 16.50 0.17
N CYS A 53 15.03 16.15 -1.03
CA CYS A 53 15.87 17.03 -1.85
C CYS A 53 15.04 18.05 -2.64
N TYR A 54 14.39 18.99 -1.93
CA TYR A 54 13.41 19.93 -2.49
C TYR A 54 13.92 20.84 -3.64
N LYS A 55 15.24 21.08 -3.72
CA LYS A 55 15.85 21.95 -4.73
C LYS A 55 16.37 21.21 -5.96
N VAL A 56 16.45 19.88 -5.92
CA VAL A 56 16.81 19.07 -7.09
C VAL A 56 15.60 19.05 -8.01
N LYS A 57 15.71 19.70 -9.17
CA LYS A 57 14.60 19.81 -10.14
C LYS A 57 14.71 18.84 -11.30
N ASP A 58 15.93 18.42 -11.61
CA ASP A 58 16.22 17.46 -12.66
C ASP A 58 16.74 16.18 -11.98
N CYS A 59 16.10 15.05 -12.24
CA CYS A 59 16.64 13.78 -11.75
C CYS A 59 17.92 13.44 -12.54
N PRO A 60 18.96 12.88 -11.90
CA PRO A 60 20.14 12.38 -12.60
C PRO A 60 19.82 11.17 -13.46
N GLU A 61 20.58 10.96 -14.55
CA GLU A 61 20.41 9.73 -15.33
C GLU A 61 20.86 8.56 -14.47
N ILE A 62 19.96 7.59 -14.25
CA ILE A 62 20.20 6.45 -13.37
C ILE A 62 20.52 5.19 -14.18
N PRO A 63 21.35 4.29 -13.64
CA PRO A 63 21.66 3.02 -14.30
C PRO A 63 20.49 2.03 -14.14
N CYS A 64 20.42 1.01 -15.00
CA CYS A 64 19.27 0.10 -15.04
C CYS A 64 19.28 -1.00 -13.97
N ASN A 65 20.38 -1.10 -13.20
CA ASN A 65 20.57 -2.08 -12.12
C ASN A 65 20.02 -1.61 -10.77
N ILE A 66 19.42 -0.41 -10.71
CA ILE A 66 18.76 0.12 -9.50
C ILE A 66 17.65 -0.84 -9.06
N LYS A 67 17.66 -1.15 -7.76
CA LYS A 67 16.67 -1.93 -7.03
C LYS A 67 15.76 -1.05 -6.18
N ILE A 68 16.35 -0.04 -5.51
CA ILE A 68 15.63 0.89 -4.63
C ILE A 68 15.82 2.31 -5.18
N LEU A 69 14.70 2.97 -5.48
CA LEU A 69 14.68 4.35 -5.94
C LEU A 69 13.71 5.18 -5.10
N THR A 70 14.28 6.10 -4.33
CA THR A 70 13.53 6.99 -3.42
C THR A 70 13.64 8.43 -3.91
N LEU A 71 12.51 9.00 -4.33
CA LEU A 71 12.40 10.35 -4.89
C LEU A 71 11.32 11.18 -4.16
N ASP A 72 10.93 10.77 -2.97
CA ASP A 72 9.88 11.40 -2.18
C ASP A 72 10.28 12.83 -1.78
N TYR A 73 9.29 13.72 -1.76
CA TYR A 73 9.47 15.12 -1.41
C TYR A 73 10.60 15.85 -2.18
N THR A 74 10.94 15.38 -3.38
CA THR A 74 11.92 16.06 -4.24
C THR A 74 11.27 17.19 -5.03
N GLY A 75 12.09 18.16 -5.43
CA GLY A 75 11.69 19.18 -6.41
C GLY A 75 11.65 18.65 -7.84
N ILE A 76 11.88 17.34 -8.06
CA ILE A 76 12.14 16.76 -9.37
C ILE A 76 10.90 16.95 -10.23
N GLU A 77 11.06 17.84 -11.20
CA GLU A 77 10.04 18.16 -12.17
C GLU A 77 10.18 17.27 -13.40
N GLN A 78 11.28 16.54 -13.60
CA GLN A 78 11.52 15.66 -14.76
C GLN A 78 12.51 14.54 -14.43
N LEU A 79 12.23 13.31 -14.90
CA LEU A 79 13.22 12.24 -15.04
C LEU A 79 14.00 12.44 -16.36
N PRO A 80 15.33 12.20 -16.41
CA PRO A 80 16.20 12.71 -17.48
C PRO A 80 16.24 11.87 -18.75
N SER A 81 16.80 12.48 -19.80
CA SER A 81 16.73 12.11 -21.23
C SER A 81 17.39 10.80 -21.72
N SER A 82 18.07 10.01 -20.87
CA SER A 82 18.36 8.59 -21.16
C SER A 82 17.08 7.73 -21.27
N ILE A 83 15.95 8.43 -21.13
CA ILE A 83 14.54 8.13 -21.22
C ILE A 83 13.94 9.39 -21.91
N LYS A 84 13.47 9.34 -23.16
CA LYS A 84 12.95 10.54 -23.90
C LYS A 84 11.42 10.54 -23.92
N HIS A 85 10.62 11.60 -23.74
CA HIS A 85 10.72 13.04 -23.46
C HIS A 85 9.38 13.45 -22.79
N LEU A 86 9.37 14.39 -21.82
CA LEU A 86 8.53 15.61 -21.75
C LEU A 86 8.58 16.24 -20.35
N SER A 87 8.51 17.57 -20.35
CA SER A 87 8.85 18.44 -19.24
C SER A 87 7.70 18.72 -18.28
N GLN A 88 8.02 18.75 -16.98
CA GLN A 88 7.15 18.95 -15.82
C GLN A 88 6.37 17.68 -15.43
N LEU A 89 6.65 17.06 -14.27
CA LEU A 89 6.25 15.70 -13.85
C LEU A 89 4.77 15.63 -13.51
N VAL A 90 3.98 15.90 -14.53
CA VAL A 90 2.58 15.57 -14.72
C VAL A 90 2.46 14.07 -15.00
N SER A 91 3.51 13.43 -15.49
CA SER A 91 3.52 12.01 -15.81
C SER A 91 4.89 11.38 -15.56
N LEU A 92 4.92 10.18 -15.00
CA LEU A 92 6.13 9.35 -14.96
C LEU A 92 6.46 8.88 -16.40
N PRO A 93 7.73 8.87 -16.85
CA PRO A 93 8.06 8.53 -18.24
C PRO A 93 7.96 7.03 -18.49
N SER A 94 7.62 6.65 -19.73
CA SER A 94 7.38 5.25 -20.13
C SER A 94 8.59 4.32 -20.01
N SER A 95 9.77 4.88 -19.87
CA SER A 95 10.99 4.13 -19.65
C SER A 95 11.17 3.61 -18.22
N ILE A 96 10.35 4.03 -17.25
CA ILE A 96 10.45 3.51 -15.88
C ILE A 96 10.40 1.97 -15.94
N GLY A 97 9.61 1.43 -16.88
CA GLY A 97 9.53 0.01 -17.19
C GLY A 97 10.82 -0.65 -17.72
N ASN A 98 11.91 0.10 -17.92
CA ASN A 98 13.23 -0.43 -18.26
C ASN A 98 14.04 -0.81 -17.01
N LEU A 99 13.65 -0.35 -15.81
CA LEU A 99 14.29 -0.71 -14.54
C LEU A 99 13.84 -2.11 -14.10
N LYS A 100 14.19 -3.14 -14.87
CA LYS A 100 13.70 -4.53 -14.67
C LYS A 100 14.04 -5.13 -13.31
N ARG A 101 15.03 -4.58 -12.62
CA ARG A 101 15.51 -4.99 -11.30
C ARG A 101 14.91 -4.17 -10.15
N LEU A 102 14.06 -3.18 -10.45
CA LEU A 102 13.45 -2.32 -9.44
C LEU A 102 12.52 -3.16 -8.56
N GLU A 103 12.81 -3.16 -7.27
CA GLU A 103 12.09 -3.85 -6.20
C GLU A 103 11.25 -2.83 -5.41
N GLN A 104 11.73 -1.60 -5.24
CA GLN A 104 11.02 -0.55 -4.52
C GLN A 104 11.05 0.79 -5.28
N LEU A 105 9.89 1.42 -5.40
CA LEU A 105 9.72 2.75 -5.99
C LEU A 105 8.93 3.66 -5.05
N ASN A 106 9.61 4.66 -4.48
CA ASN A 106 8.98 5.66 -3.62
C ASN A 106 8.88 7.03 -4.32
N LEU A 107 7.64 7.47 -4.55
CA LEU A 107 7.25 8.75 -5.16
C LEU A 107 6.31 9.55 -4.23
N VAL A 108 6.40 9.35 -2.91
CA VAL A 108 5.53 10.05 -1.95
C VAL A 108 5.74 11.56 -2.05
N GLY A 109 4.64 12.31 -1.95
CA GLY A 109 4.66 13.77 -2.00
C GLY A 109 4.89 14.37 -3.38
N CYS A 110 4.96 13.56 -4.45
CA CYS A 110 4.98 14.04 -5.85
C CYS A 110 3.61 14.64 -6.28
N SER A 111 3.19 15.72 -5.61
CA SER A 111 1.87 16.35 -5.72
C SER A 111 1.49 16.83 -7.13
N ARG A 112 2.47 16.98 -8.04
CA ARG A 112 2.24 17.39 -9.43
C ARG A 112 1.91 16.22 -10.37
N LEU A 113 2.15 14.98 -9.93
CA LEU A 113 1.94 13.75 -10.71
C LEU A 113 0.45 13.56 -11.02
N VAL A 114 0.11 13.42 -12.30
CA VAL A 114 -1.26 13.26 -12.81
C VAL A 114 -1.49 11.85 -13.34
N THR A 115 -0.48 11.25 -13.98
CA THR A 115 -0.59 9.90 -14.58
C THR A 115 0.66 9.04 -14.35
N ILE A 116 0.44 7.73 -14.32
CA ILE A 116 1.48 6.70 -14.33
C ILE A 116 1.41 5.99 -15.69
N PRO A 117 2.54 5.79 -16.39
CA PRO A 117 2.56 5.16 -17.70
C PRO A 117 2.28 3.66 -17.59
N SER A 118 1.67 3.08 -18.62
CA SER A 118 1.39 1.63 -18.66
C SER A 118 2.64 0.76 -18.56
N SER A 119 3.80 1.31 -18.91
CA SER A 119 5.10 0.66 -18.73
C SER A 119 5.42 0.33 -17.27
N ILE A 120 4.70 0.87 -16.28
CA ILE A 120 4.87 0.44 -14.88
C ILE A 120 4.69 -1.08 -14.76
N GLY A 121 3.78 -1.68 -15.53
CA GLY A 121 3.53 -3.13 -15.53
C GLY A 121 4.74 -3.97 -15.96
N ASN A 122 5.75 -3.35 -16.56
CA ASN A 122 6.99 -4.01 -16.97
C ASN A 122 7.96 -4.28 -15.80
N LEU A 123 7.72 -3.70 -14.62
CA LEU A 123 8.55 -3.86 -13.42
C LEU A 123 8.22 -5.16 -12.69
N LYS A 124 8.54 -6.31 -13.30
CA LYS A 124 8.10 -7.63 -12.81
C LYS A 124 8.63 -8.02 -11.42
N ARG A 125 9.67 -7.33 -10.93
CA ARG A 125 10.27 -7.51 -9.60
C ARG A 125 9.82 -6.48 -8.57
N LEU A 126 8.95 -5.54 -8.92
CA LEU A 126 8.51 -4.49 -8.00
C LEU A 126 7.67 -5.11 -6.88
N GLU A 127 8.12 -4.92 -5.64
CA GLU A 127 7.51 -5.38 -4.39
C GLU A 127 6.78 -4.22 -3.68
N GLU A 128 7.34 -3.00 -3.74
CA GLU A 128 6.74 -1.84 -3.08
C GLU A 128 6.59 -0.65 -4.03
N LEU A 129 5.38 -0.07 -4.07
CA LEU A 129 5.07 1.13 -4.84
C LEU A 129 4.39 2.17 -3.94
N HIS A 130 5.11 3.26 -3.64
CA HIS A 130 4.61 4.33 -2.80
C HIS A 130 4.32 5.58 -3.64
N LEU A 131 3.06 6.02 -3.60
CA LEU A 131 2.50 7.13 -4.38
C LEU A 131 1.69 8.08 -3.47
N GLY A 132 1.84 7.96 -2.15
CA GLY A 132 1.12 8.79 -1.18
C GLY A 132 1.33 10.29 -1.43
N GLY A 133 0.33 11.13 -1.20
CA GLY A 133 0.42 12.57 -1.39
C GLY A 133 0.54 13.03 -2.85
N CYS A 134 0.38 12.14 -3.84
CA CYS A 134 0.24 12.51 -5.26
C CYS A 134 -1.15 13.10 -5.53
N SER A 135 -1.45 14.27 -4.96
CA SER A 135 -2.81 14.83 -4.90
C SER A 135 -3.48 15.09 -6.25
N ARG A 136 -2.72 15.23 -7.34
CA ARG A 136 -3.24 15.40 -8.71
C ARG A 136 -3.40 14.10 -9.50
N LEU A 137 -3.02 12.96 -8.94
CA LEU A 137 -3.11 11.65 -9.59
C LEU A 137 -4.58 11.28 -9.75
N VAL A 138 -5.01 11.04 -10.99
CA VAL A 138 -6.44 10.80 -11.30
C VAL A 138 -6.75 9.32 -11.42
N THR A 139 -5.82 8.54 -12.00
CA THR A 139 -6.00 7.11 -12.26
C THR A 139 -4.68 6.34 -12.16
N ILE A 140 -4.80 5.04 -11.86
CA ILE A 140 -3.72 4.05 -11.99
C ILE A 140 -3.94 3.27 -13.28
N PRO A 141 -2.91 3.04 -14.13
CA PRO A 141 -3.06 2.28 -15.36
C PRO A 141 -3.40 0.82 -15.09
N SER A 142 -4.18 0.19 -15.98
CA SER A 142 -4.58 -1.22 -15.84
C SER A 142 -3.39 -2.19 -15.84
N SER A 143 -2.25 -1.80 -16.40
CA SER A 143 -0.99 -2.55 -16.35
C SER A 143 -0.47 -2.79 -14.92
N ILE A 144 -1.00 -2.10 -13.90
CA ILE A 144 -0.67 -2.39 -12.49
C ILE A 144 -0.91 -3.87 -12.16
N GLY A 145 -1.96 -4.50 -12.71
CA GLY A 145 -2.26 -5.92 -12.47
C GLY A 145 -1.20 -6.89 -13.01
N GLU A 146 -0.23 -6.40 -13.77
CA GLU A 146 0.90 -7.19 -14.24
C GLU A 146 2.08 -7.27 -13.25
N LEU A 147 2.04 -6.52 -12.13
CA LEU A 147 3.06 -6.51 -11.10
C LEU A 147 2.89 -7.70 -10.14
N LYS A 148 3.31 -8.90 -10.58
CA LYS A 148 3.10 -10.15 -9.83
C LYS A 148 3.87 -10.26 -8.51
N CYS A 149 4.90 -9.45 -8.32
CA CYS A 149 5.66 -9.38 -7.08
C CYS A 149 5.20 -8.29 -6.11
N LEU A 150 4.23 -7.44 -6.48
CA LEU A 150 3.86 -6.29 -5.67
C LEU A 150 3.19 -6.72 -4.38
N GLU A 151 3.81 -6.40 -3.24
CA GLU A 151 3.33 -6.69 -1.90
C GLU A 151 2.66 -5.47 -1.24
N LYS A 152 3.16 -4.26 -1.53
CA LYS A 152 2.65 -3.01 -0.94
C LYS A 152 2.34 -1.96 -2.00
N LEU A 153 1.12 -1.42 -1.94
CA LEU A 153 0.69 -0.28 -2.76
C LEU A 153 0.14 0.82 -1.85
N LEU A 154 0.88 1.92 -1.72
CA LEU A 154 0.52 3.05 -0.86
C LEU A 154 0.08 4.25 -1.72
N LEU A 155 -1.17 4.68 -1.58
CA LEU A 155 -1.84 5.72 -2.35
C LEU A 155 -2.56 6.74 -1.44
N PHE A 156 -2.21 6.79 -0.15
CA PHE A 156 -2.81 7.72 0.80
C PHE A 156 -2.73 9.18 0.33
N ARG A 157 -3.68 10.03 0.69
CA ARG A 157 -3.73 11.47 0.32
C ARG A 157 -3.67 11.73 -1.20
N CYS A 158 -4.12 10.79 -2.03
CA CYS A 158 -4.33 11.02 -3.47
C CYS A 158 -5.73 11.60 -3.72
N SER A 159 -5.92 12.89 -3.40
CA SER A 159 -7.25 13.53 -3.36
C SER A 159 -8.06 13.45 -4.66
N ASN A 160 -7.41 13.41 -5.84
CA ASN A 160 -8.08 13.32 -7.14
C ASN A 160 -8.26 11.88 -7.68
N LEU A 161 -7.77 10.87 -6.96
CA LEU A 161 -7.87 9.48 -7.42
C LEU A 161 -9.34 9.04 -7.35
N ALA A 162 -9.97 8.87 -8.51
CA ALA A 162 -11.41 8.62 -8.59
C ALA A 162 -11.76 7.12 -8.48
N SER A 163 -10.89 6.26 -8.99
CA SER A 163 -11.07 4.80 -8.98
C SER A 163 -9.73 4.08 -9.16
N LEU A 164 -9.71 2.81 -8.73
CA LEU A 164 -8.67 1.85 -9.08
C LEU A 164 -9.09 1.05 -10.32
N PRO A 165 -8.13 0.55 -11.14
CA PRO A 165 -8.45 -0.32 -12.26
C PRO A 165 -8.90 -1.71 -11.78
N GLU A 166 -9.83 -2.34 -12.51
CA GLU A 166 -10.30 -3.71 -12.24
C GLU A 166 -9.19 -4.77 -12.22
N SER A 167 -8.06 -4.48 -12.88
CA SER A 167 -6.89 -5.36 -12.89
C SER A 167 -6.16 -5.43 -11.55
N ILE A 168 -6.49 -4.60 -10.55
CA ILE A 168 -5.88 -4.67 -9.23
C ILE A 168 -6.08 -6.04 -8.56
N LYS A 169 -7.19 -6.73 -8.85
CA LYS A 169 -7.44 -8.11 -8.39
C LYS A 169 -6.43 -9.14 -8.88
N GLN A 170 -5.64 -8.80 -9.91
CA GLN A 170 -4.63 -9.69 -10.49
C GLN A 170 -3.28 -9.63 -9.75
N LEU A 171 -3.15 -8.75 -8.74
CA LEU A 171 -1.96 -8.63 -7.91
C LEU A 171 -1.93 -9.78 -6.88
N SER A 172 -1.36 -10.92 -7.28
CA SER A 172 -1.38 -12.17 -6.51
C SER A 172 -0.57 -12.16 -5.21
N LYS A 173 0.28 -11.16 -4.99
CA LYS A 173 1.09 -11.01 -3.76
C LYS A 173 0.78 -9.75 -2.94
N LEU A 174 -0.23 -8.96 -3.33
CA LEU A 174 -0.52 -7.70 -2.65
C LEU A 174 -1.09 -7.95 -1.24
N LYS A 175 -0.27 -7.66 -0.22
CA LYS A 175 -0.64 -7.79 1.19
C LYS A 175 -1.20 -6.48 1.75
N GLN A 176 -0.69 -5.33 1.30
CA GLN A 176 -1.07 -4.02 1.84
C GLN A 176 -1.52 -3.03 0.76
N LEU A 177 -2.69 -2.43 0.96
CA LEU A 177 -3.24 -1.35 0.15
C LEU A 177 -3.68 -0.19 1.04
N ASP A 178 -3.03 0.96 0.90
CA ASP A 178 -3.44 2.18 1.59
C ASP A 178 -3.99 3.20 0.59
N LEU A 179 -5.23 3.61 0.81
CA LEU A 179 -6.05 4.56 0.06
C LEU A 179 -6.60 5.64 1.00
N SER A 180 -6.07 5.78 2.22
CA SER A 180 -6.58 6.72 3.21
C SER A 180 -6.57 8.15 2.68
N ILE A 181 -7.59 8.95 3.03
CA ILE A 181 -7.68 10.37 2.65
C ILE A 181 -7.73 10.55 1.10
N CYS A 182 -8.30 9.59 0.37
CA CYS A 182 -8.59 9.73 -1.05
C CYS A 182 -10.00 10.32 -1.25
N GLU A 183 -10.08 11.64 -1.25
CA GLU A 183 -11.36 12.38 -1.20
C GLU A 183 -12.28 12.14 -2.40
N SER A 184 -11.73 11.89 -3.60
CA SER A 184 -12.50 11.65 -4.83
C SER A 184 -12.81 10.18 -5.10
N LEU A 185 -12.30 9.25 -4.29
CA LEU A 185 -12.43 7.82 -4.53
C LEU A 185 -13.88 7.38 -4.30
N LYS A 186 -14.54 6.86 -5.34
CA LYS A 186 -15.98 6.50 -5.27
C LYS A 186 -16.26 5.02 -5.11
N ILE A 187 -15.47 4.19 -5.78
CA ILE A 187 -15.70 2.75 -5.90
C ILE A 187 -14.38 2.04 -5.73
N LEU A 188 -14.37 1.01 -4.87
CA LEU A 188 -13.31 0.00 -4.86
C LEU A 188 -13.75 -1.20 -5.73
N PRO A 189 -12.97 -1.56 -6.77
CA PRO A 189 -13.21 -2.78 -7.54
C PRO A 189 -12.95 -4.02 -6.67
N GLU A 190 -13.11 -5.21 -7.25
CA GLU A 190 -12.67 -6.44 -6.59
C GLU A 190 -11.18 -6.35 -6.25
N LEU A 191 -10.84 -6.70 -5.01
CA LEU A 191 -9.47 -6.71 -4.49
C LEU A 191 -8.91 -8.15 -4.49
N PRO A 192 -7.58 -8.33 -4.53
CA PRO A 192 -6.97 -9.66 -4.51
C PRO A 192 -7.25 -10.38 -3.18
N SER A 193 -7.42 -11.70 -3.23
CA SER A 193 -7.76 -12.52 -2.06
C SER A 193 -6.65 -12.59 -0.99
N CYS A 194 -5.40 -12.38 -1.41
CA CYS A 194 -4.21 -12.31 -0.56
C CYS A 194 -4.05 -10.98 0.20
N LEU A 195 -4.96 -10.01 0.00
CA LEU A 195 -4.90 -8.75 0.73
C LEU A 195 -5.12 -8.96 2.23
N GLU A 196 -4.13 -8.53 3.02
CA GLU A 196 -4.12 -8.62 4.47
C GLU A 196 -4.54 -7.30 5.11
N CYS A 197 -4.14 -6.15 4.55
CA CYS A 197 -4.40 -4.83 5.10
C CYS A 197 -4.93 -3.88 4.02
N LEU A 198 -6.17 -3.40 4.21
CA LEU A 198 -6.78 -2.32 3.44
C LEU A 198 -7.03 -1.13 4.36
N VAL A 199 -6.40 0.00 4.07
CA VAL A 199 -6.69 1.27 4.74
C VAL A 199 -7.37 2.20 3.75
N ALA A 200 -8.65 2.46 3.90
CA ALA A 200 -9.44 3.37 3.08
C ALA A 200 -10.23 4.36 3.95
N GLY A 201 -9.69 4.70 5.13
CA GLY A 201 -10.27 5.68 6.04
C GLY A 201 -10.21 7.11 5.49
N ASN A 202 -11.14 7.96 5.94
CA ASN A 202 -11.28 9.35 5.52
C ASN A 202 -11.52 9.52 4.01
N CYS A 203 -12.25 8.60 3.38
CA CYS A 203 -12.68 8.68 1.98
C CYS A 203 -14.18 9.02 1.90
N PRO A 204 -14.57 10.32 2.01
CA PRO A 204 -15.98 10.70 2.12
C PRO A 204 -16.81 10.39 0.87
N SER A 205 -16.19 10.33 -0.31
CA SER A 205 -16.89 10.02 -1.57
C SER A 205 -17.06 8.52 -1.82
N LEU A 206 -16.50 7.65 -0.96
CA LEU A 206 -16.52 6.21 -1.18
C LEU A 206 -17.93 5.66 -0.94
N GLU A 207 -18.58 5.19 -1.99
CA GLU A 207 -19.98 4.71 -1.99
C GLU A 207 -20.06 3.19 -1.91
N SER A 208 -19.10 2.48 -2.51
CA SER A 208 -19.11 1.03 -2.56
C SER A 208 -17.70 0.43 -2.55
N ALA A 209 -17.60 -0.75 -1.95
CA ALA A 209 -16.43 -1.60 -2.01
C ALA A 209 -16.85 -3.04 -2.25
N SER A 210 -16.21 -3.70 -3.21
CA SER A 210 -16.41 -5.13 -3.48
C SER A 210 -15.30 -5.91 -2.80
N ILE A 211 -15.61 -6.52 -1.66
CA ILE A 211 -14.65 -7.31 -0.91
C ILE A 211 -15.00 -8.78 -1.08
N SER A 212 -14.48 -9.40 -2.15
CA SER A 212 -14.63 -10.83 -2.40
C SER A 212 -13.39 -11.57 -1.90
N PHE A 213 -13.43 -12.03 -0.65
CA PHE A 213 -12.41 -12.95 -0.15
C PHE A 213 -12.71 -14.36 -0.69
N HIS A 214 -12.40 -14.59 -1.97
CA HIS A 214 -12.49 -15.94 -2.55
C HIS A 214 -11.36 -16.81 -2.01
N PHE A 215 -11.74 -17.98 -1.49
CA PHE A 215 -10.83 -19.07 -1.21
C PHE A 215 -10.29 -19.60 -2.54
N SER A 216 -9.01 -19.39 -2.81
CA SER A 216 -8.28 -20.33 -3.64
C SER A 216 -7.59 -21.29 -2.69
N GLU A 217 -8.12 -22.51 -2.58
CA GLU A 217 -7.26 -23.64 -2.23
C GLU A 217 -6.15 -23.67 -3.28
N HIS A 218 -4.92 -23.78 -2.81
CA HIS A 218 -3.70 -23.78 -3.62
C HIS A 218 -3.86 -24.60 -4.90
N GLU A 219 -3.87 -23.92 -6.05
CA GLU A 219 -3.34 -24.51 -7.27
C GLU A 219 -1.95 -23.92 -7.46
N ASP A 220 -0.95 -24.68 -7.03
CA ASP A 220 0.44 -24.52 -7.45
C ASP A 220 0.49 -24.71 -8.98
N GLU A 221 0.18 -23.66 -9.73
CA GLU A 221 0.49 -23.62 -11.15
C GLU A 221 1.96 -23.23 -11.31
N ASN A 222 2.76 -24.24 -11.64
CA ASN A 222 4.13 -24.20 -12.12
C ASN A 222 4.49 -22.87 -12.83
N GLU A 223 5.28 -22.03 -12.17
CA GLU A 223 6.14 -21.08 -12.87
C GLU A 223 7.43 -21.82 -13.27
N GLU A 224 7.64 -21.98 -14.57
CA GLU A 224 8.97 -22.25 -15.11
C GLU A 224 9.88 -21.08 -14.72
N ALA A 225 10.57 -21.25 -13.60
CA ALA A 225 11.66 -20.39 -13.20
C ALA A 225 12.80 -20.52 -14.22
N ASP A 226 13.09 -19.42 -14.91
CA ASP A 226 14.36 -19.23 -15.60
C ASP A 226 15.46 -19.17 -14.53
N LYS A 227 16.04 -20.34 -14.25
CA LYS A 227 17.16 -20.52 -13.33
C LYS A 227 18.39 -19.84 -13.95
N SER A 228 18.79 -18.72 -13.39
CA SER A 228 20.21 -18.38 -13.28
C SER A 228 20.55 -18.29 -11.80
N GLU A 229 21.45 -19.19 -11.43
CA GLU A 229 22.05 -19.36 -10.11
C GLU A 229 22.77 -18.08 -9.71
N ASP A 230 22.57 -17.62 -8.48
CA ASP A 230 23.64 -17.08 -7.65
C ASP A 230 23.21 -17.26 -6.19
N GLU A 231 23.79 -18.28 -5.57
CA GLU A 231 23.77 -18.52 -4.14
C GLU A 231 24.57 -17.41 -3.44
N ASN A 232 23.90 -16.65 -2.58
CA ASN A 232 24.46 -16.30 -1.27
C ASN A 232 23.36 -15.75 -0.36
N GLU A 233 22.97 -16.58 0.60
CA GLU A 233 22.33 -16.16 1.82
C GLU A 233 23.30 -15.28 2.62
N GLU A 234 22.87 -14.07 2.96
CA GLU A 234 23.16 -13.51 4.28
C GLU A 234 22.02 -12.56 4.66
N ALA A 235 21.14 -13.06 5.53
CA ALA A 235 20.13 -12.27 6.19
C ALA A 235 20.81 -11.23 7.09
N LYS A 236 20.83 -9.97 6.66
CA LYS A 236 20.99 -8.82 7.56
C LYS A 236 19.66 -8.15 7.75
N LYS A 237 19.06 -8.42 8.92
CA LYS A 237 18.10 -7.52 9.55
C LYS A 237 18.81 -6.18 9.78
N SER A 238 18.43 -5.15 9.05
CA SER A 238 18.68 -3.77 9.45
C SER A 238 17.38 -3.23 10.05
N GLU A 239 17.30 -3.28 11.39
CA GLU A 239 16.48 -2.38 12.16
C GLU A 239 17.10 -0.99 12.05
N GLU A 240 16.57 -0.14 11.17
CA GLU A 240 16.78 1.30 11.25
C GLU A 240 15.43 1.99 11.17
N ALA A 241 14.98 2.42 12.36
CA ALA A 241 13.84 3.29 12.54
C ALA A 241 14.20 4.66 11.98
N ASP A 242 13.48 5.09 10.93
CA ASP A 242 13.57 6.43 10.41
C ASP A 242 12.45 7.28 11.02
N GLU A 243 12.84 8.18 11.91
CA GLU A 243 11.95 9.15 12.52
C GLU A 243 11.49 10.16 11.45
N ASN A 244 10.17 10.16 11.22
CA ASN A 244 9.38 10.98 10.29
C ASN A 244 9.09 10.34 8.92
N GLU A 245 8.27 9.29 8.92
CA GLU A 245 7.09 9.17 8.06
C GLU A 245 6.13 8.17 8.74
N GLU A 246 4.96 8.63 9.21
CA GLU A 246 3.94 7.78 9.82
C GLU A 246 3.26 6.90 8.75
N ALA A 247 4.00 5.98 8.13
CA ALA A 247 3.41 4.80 7.54
C ALA A 247 3.32 3.75 8.66
N TYR A 248 2.17 3.69 9.32
CA TYR A 248 1.88 2.64 10.29
C TYR A 248 1.98 1.28 9.58
N ALA A 249 3.13 0.62 9.67
CA ALA A 249 3.26 -0.81 9.41
C ALA A 249 2.49 -1.51 10.54
N ILE A 250 1.18 -1.69 10.34
CA ILE A 250 0.35 -2.38 11.32
C ILE A 250 0.55 -3.88 11.12
N GLU A 251 1.47 -4.46 11.90
CA GLU A 251 1.62 -5.91 11.98
C GLU A 251 0.36 -6.50 12.66
N PHE A 252 -0.54 -7.07 11.87
CA PHE A 252 -1.65 -7.85 12.38
C PHE A 252 -1.29 -9.33 12.30
N GLU A 253 -0.89 -9.92 13.42
CA GLU A 253 -0.75 -11.38 13.52
C GLU A 253 -2.08 -12.07 13.12
N ASP A 254 -2.05 -12.84 12.04
CA ASP A 254 -3.10 -13.73 11.51
C ASP A 254 -4.50 -13.12 11.30
N CYS A 255 -4.61 -11.83 10.97
CA CYS A 255 -5.90 -11.18 10.81
C CYS A 255 -5.91 -10.17 9.67
N LYS A 256 -6.93 -10.23 8.80
CA LYS A 256 -7.16 -9.20 7.80
C LYS A 256 -7.67 -7.92 8.46
N PHE A 257 -7.18 -6.77 8.03
CA PHE A 257 -7.59 -5.47 8.53
C PHE A 257 -8.20 -4.64 7.42
N LEU A 258 -9.39 -4.11 7.68
CA LEU A 258 -10.16 -3.26 6.78
C LEU A 258 -10.53 -1.98 7.52
N ASP A 259 -9.97 -0.85 7.11
CA ASP A 259 -10.33 0.45 7.64
C ASP A 259 -11.12 1.27 6.62
N PHE A 260 -12.34 1.61 6.98
CA PHE A 260 -13.25 2.53 6.30
C PHE A 260 -13.75 3.61 7.28
N SER A 261 -12.95 3.94 8.28
CA SER A 261 -13.22 5.02 9.23
C SER A 261 -13.59 6.31 8.47
N ASN A 262 -14.59 7.04 8.95
CA ASN A 262 -15.07 8.29 8.33
C ASN A 262 -15.56 8.20 6.86
N CYS A 263 -15.77 6.99 6.31
CA CYS A 263 -16.40 6.79 5.00
C CYS A 263 -17.93 6.82 5.12
N VAL A 264 -18.50 8.01 5.31
CA VAL A 264 -19.91 8.19 5.65
C VAL A 264 -20.92 7.73 4.59
N ASN A 265 -20.49 7.66 3.32
CA ASN A 265 -21.34 7.25 2.20
C ASN A 265 -21.18 5.77 1.83
N LEU A 266 -20.27 5.04 2.51
CA LEU A 266 -20.00 3.65 2.19
C LEU A 266 -21.21 2.79 2.52
N ASN A 267 -21.63 1.98 1.55
CA ASN A 267 -22.74 1.07 1.75
C ASN A 267 -22.47 0.06 2.88
N LYS A 268 -23.54 -0.40 3.53
CA LYS A 268 -23.45 -1.38 4.62
C LYS A 268 -23.19 -2.82 4.15
N LYS A 269 -23.12 -3.06 2.83
CA LYS A 269 -22.85 -4.40 2.28
C LYS A 269 -21.50 -4.92 2.75
N VAL A 270 -20.52 -4.04 2.92
CA VAL A 270 -19.20 -4.36 3.49
C VAL A 270 -19.31 -5.08 4.83
N ILE A 271 -20.28 -4.71 5.68
CA ILE A 271 -20.53 -5.38 6.96
C ILE A 271 -20.97 -6.83 6.73
N GLU A 272 -21.90 -7.04 5.80
CA GLU A 272 -22.42 -8.38 5.49
C GLU A 272 -21.33 -9.25 4.87
N ASP A 273 -20.52 -8.70 3.96
CA ASP A 273 -19.39 -9.41 3.34
C ASP A 273 -18.37 -9.87 4.42
N VAL A 274 -18.10 -9.03 5.43
CA VAL A 274 -17.25 -9.40 6.58
C VAL A 274 -17.90 -10.47 7.46
N PHE A 275 -19.22 -10.40 7.72
CA PHE A 275 -19.91 -11.45 8.48
C PHE A 275 -19.85 -12.80 7.78
N GLU A 276 -20.06 -12.85 6.47
CA GLU A 276 -19.95 -14.09 5.70
C GLU A 276 -18.50 -14.62 5.69
N THR A 277 -17.51 -13.73 5.67
CA THR A 277 -16.08 -14.09 5.77
C THR A 277 -15.72 -14.74 7.12
N HIS A 278 -16.28 -14.23 8.23
CA HIS A 278 -16.12 -14.84 9.55
C HIS A 278 -16.73 -16.25 9.62
N LEU A 279 -17.85 -16.52 8.93
CA LEU A 279 -18.45 -17.86 8.87
C LEU A 279 -17.54 -18.88 8.17
N LEU A 280 -16.63 -18.40 7.33
CA LEU A 280 -15.65 -19.23 6.63
C LEU A 280 -14.34 -19.38 7.43
N GLY A 281 -14.29 -18.91 8.68
CA GLY A 281 -13.17 -19.11 9.61
C GLY A 281 -12.03 -18.08 9.47
N GLN A 282 -12.16 -17.08 8.61
CA GLN A 282 -11.16 -16.01 8.48
C GLN A 282 -11.33 -14.98 9.62
N LYS A 283 -10.20 -14.49 10.17
CA LYS A 283 -10.21 -13.40 11.14
C LYS A 283 -10.15 -12.07 10.40
N VAL A 284 -11.15 -11.20 10.61
CA VAL A 284 -11.19 -9.87 10.00
C VAL A 284 -11.46 -8.82 11.08
N ARG A 285 -10.71 -7.72 11.03
CA ARG A 285 -10.97 -6.49 11.78
C ARG A 285 -11.51 -5.45 10.81
N LEU A 286 -12.67 -4.89 11.13
CA LEU A 286 -13.36 -3.89 10.33
C LEU A 286 -13.57 -2.62 11.17
N CYS A 287 -13.03 -1.50 10.70
CA CYS A 287 -13.34 -0.16 11.18
C CYS A 287 -14.22 0.53 10.13
N MET A 288 -15.35 1.14 10.53
CA MET A 288 -16.21 1.86 9.60
C MET A 288 -17.05 2.93 10.27
N ALA A 289 -17.46 3.93 9.49
CA ALA A 289 -18.35 4.99 9.97
C ALA A 289 -19.73 4.43 10.36
N GLY A 290 -20.22 4.80 11.55
CA GLY A 290 -21.53 4.40 12.02
C GLY A 290 -21.77 4.80 13.48
N GLY A 291 -23.05 4.89 13.86
CA GLY A 291 -23.46 5.26 15.23
C GLY A 291 -24.31 4.21 15.95
N ALA A 292 -24.46 3.01 15.37
CA ALA A 292 -25.32 1.97 15.92
C ALA A 292 -24.75 0.57 15.64
N VAL A 293 -24.96 -0.32 16.59
CA VAL A 293 -24.63 -1.74 16.47
C VAL A 293 -25.50 -2.38 15.37
N PRO A 294 -24.93 -3.16 14.43
CA PRO A 294 -25.69 -3.83 13.37
C PRO A 294 -26.89 -4.62 13.91
N GLU A 295 -28.00 -4.62 13.17
CA GLU A 295 -29.24 -5.28 13.62
C GLU A 295 -29.09 -6.78 13.84
N ARG A 296 -28.27 -7.44 13.01
CA ARG A 296 -27.95 -8.87 13.06
C ARG A 296 -27.30 -9.30 14.38
N MET A 297 -26.75 -8.38 15.18
CA MET A 297 -26.16 -8.70 16.48
C MET A 297 -27.23 -8.92 17.56
N ARG A 298 -27.27 -10.13 18.11
CA ARG A 298 -28.31 -10.57 19.07
C ARG A 298 -28.21 -9.92 20.44
N TYR A 299 -27.00 -9.75 20.95
CA TYR A 299 -26.77 -9.22 22.30
C TYR A 299 -26.22 -7.81 22.17
N LYS A 300 -26.95 -6.84 22.73
CA LYS A 300 -26.60 -5.40 22.68
C LYS A 300 -26.60 -4.87 24.10
N SER A 301 -25.56 -4.12 24.46
CA SER A 301 -25.47 -3.41 25.73
C SER A 301 -25.17 -1.94 25.47
N LYS A 302 -25.51 -1.08 26.43
CA LYS A 302 -25.09 0.32 26.48
C LYS A 302 -24.25 0.50 27.74
N GLY A 303 -23.03 1.04 27.59
CA GLY A 303 -22.08 1.24 28.69
C GLY A 303 -20.67 0.80 28.31
N SER A 304 -19.77 0.85 29.28
CA SER A 304 -18.34 0.50 29.10
C SER A 304 -18.02 -0.99 29.31
N SER A 305 -19.02 -1.82 29.61
CA SER A 305 -18.84 -3.25 29.86
C SER A 305 -19.99 -4.09 29.32
N LEU A 306 -19.67 -5.29 28.83
CA LEU A 306 -20.61 -6.30 28.36
C LEU A 306 -20.28 -7.64 29.01
N SER A 307 -21.27 -8.29 29.63
CA SER A 307 -21.13 -9.63 30.23
C SER A 307 -22.32 -10.52 29.85
N PHE A 308 -22.05 -11.72 29.39
CA PHE A 308 -23.06 -12.71 29.01
C PHE A 308 -22.49 -14.13 29.19
N LYS A 309 -23.37 -15.12 29.30
CA LYS A 309 -22.98 -16.53 29.35
C LYS A 309 -23.16 -17.16 27.98
N LEU A 310 -22.19 -17.97 27.59
CA LEU A 310 -22.16 -18.64 26.30
C LEU A 310 -22.23 -20.16 26.49
N ASP A 311 -23.07 -20.79 25.68
CA ASP A 311 -23.01 -22.23 25.48
C ASP A 311 -21.96 -22.53 24.40
N LEU A 312 -20.99 -23.38 24.72
CA LEU A 312 -19.83 -23.67 23.87
C LEU A 312 -20.07 -24.86 22.93
N HIS A 313 -21.17 -25.60 23.09
CA HIS A 313 -21.37 -26.86 22.37
C HIS A 313 -21.55 -26.70 20.84
N HIS A 314 -21.88 -25.50 20.34
CA HIS A 314 -22.15 -25.23 18.91
C HIS A 314 -21.46 -23.96 18.36
N LEU A 315 -20.37 -23.52 18.98
CA LEU A 315 -19.66 -22.30 18.58
C LEU A 315 -18.72 -22.54 17.37
N ILE A 316 -19.03 -21.91 16.23
CA ILE A 316 -18.19 -21.95 15.01
C ILE A 316 -17.23 -20.76 14.95
N ALA A 317 -17.76 -19.55 15.08
CA ALA A 317 -17.00 -18.30 14.98
C ALA A 317 -17.68 -17.19 15.77
N PHE A 318 -16.99 -16.05 15.84
CA PHE A 318 -17.35 -15.00 16.75
C PHE A 318 -16.97 -13.62 16.22
N SER A 319 -17.93 -12.71 16.22
CA SER A 319 -17.84 -11.35 15.71
C SER A 319 -18.14 -10.33 16.80
N PHE A 320 -17.40 -9.23 16.81
CA PHE A 320 -17.61 -8.15 17.77
C PHE A 320 -17.73 -6.80 17.09
N CYS A 321 -18.57 -5.93 17.66
CA CYS A 321 -18.70 -4.54 17.24
C CYS A 321 -18.70 -3.63 18.46
N VAL A 322 -17.81 -2.63 18.44
CA VAL A 322 -17.87 -1.44 19.29
C VAL A 322 -18.45 -0.31 18.47
N VAL A 323 -19.30 0.49 19.10
CA VAL A 323 -19.61 1.83 18.62
C VAL A 323 -18.97 2.80 19.59
N ALA A 324 -17.99 3.56 19.12
CA ALA A 324 -17.28 4.56 19.91
C ALA A 324 -17.41 5.93 19.24
N ASP A 325 -17.56 6.98 20.05
CA ASP A 325 -17.49 8.36 19.59
C ASP A 325 -16.03 8.80 19.61
N THR A 326 -15.47 9.06 18.45
CA THR A 326 -14.06 9.45 18.28
C THR A 326 -13.83 10.95 18.43
N THR A 327 -14.88 11.76 18.64
CA THR A 327 -14.74 13.23 18.82
C THR A 327 -14.03 13.64 20.12
N PHE A 328 -13.70 12.69 20.99
CA PHE A 328 -12.99 12.92 22.26
C PHE A 328 -11.49 12.64 22.23
N PHE A 329 -10.94 12.11 21.13
CA PHE A 329 -9.50 11.83 20.99
C PHE A 329 -8.91 12.75 19.93
N GLN A 330 -8.39 13.91 20.34
CA GLN A 330 -7.79 14.88 19.41
C GLN A 330 -6.31 14.60 19.10
N ASP A 331 -5.62 13.69 19.80
CA ASP A 331 -4.16 13.54 19.67
C ASP A 331 -3.61 12.10 19.67
N GLU A 332 -4.44 11.06 19.61
CA GLU A 332 -3.95 9.68 19.43
C GLU A 332 -4.83 8.93 18.42
N LEU A 333 -4.21 8.15 17.54
CA LEU A 333 -4.92 7.23 16.64
C LEU A 333 -6.01 6.49 17.43
N PRO A 334 -7.25 6.41 16.93
CA PRO A 334 -8.28 5.61 17.58
C PRO A 334 -8.00 4.13 17.34
N ILE A 335 -6.99 3.59 18.04
CA ILE A 335 -6.85 2.15 18.25
C ILE A 335 -7.80 1.81 19.39
N VAL A 336 -9.00 1.34 19.07
CA VAL A 336 -9.84 0.66 20.05
C VAL A 336 -10.26 -0.68 19.50
N GLY A 337 -9.37 -1.66 19.69
CA GLY A 337 -9.72 -3.06 19.64
C GLY A 337 -10.44 -3.52 20.92
N PHE A 338 -11.14 -4.65 20.76
CA PHE A 338 -11.51 -5.67 21.75
C PHE A 338 -12.93 -5.68 22.37
N ASN A 339 -13.60 -6.83 22.13
CA ASN A 339 -14.49 -7.61 23.03
C ASN A 339 -15.94 -8.00 22.68
N PHE A 340 -16.05 -9.00 21.80
CA PHE A 340 -16.84 -10.24 21.90
C PHE A 340 -18.34 -10.42 21.47
N LEU A 341 -18.73 -11.24 20.42
CA LEU A 341 -20.04 -12.02 20.30
C LEU A 341 -20.31 -13.12 19.20
N LEU A 342 -21.14 -14.12 19.55
CA LEU A 342 -21.37 -15.45 18.91
C LEU A 342 -22.48 -15.53 17.85
N GLN A 343 -22.32 -16.39 16.84
CA GLN A 343 -23.43 -16.94 16.04
C GLN A 343 -23.57 -18.45 16.25
N GLU A 344 -24.66 -18.87 16.91
CA GLU A 344 -25.18 -20.25 16.85
C GLU A 344 -26.09 -20.35 15.62
N GLN A 345 -25.80 -21.25 14.67
CA GLN A 345 -26.84 -21.79 13.80
C GLN A 345 -26.87 -23.31 13.94
N ASN A 346 -28.00 -23.80 14.45
CA ASN A 346 -28.40 -25.19 14.33
C ASN A 346 -28.47 -25.56 12.85
N TRP A 347 -27.57 -26.44 12.42
CA TRP A 347 -27.46 -26.95 11.06
C TRP A 347 -28.61 -27.88 10.60
N THR A 348 -29.69 -28.00 11.37
CA THR A 348 -30.69 -29.04 11.14
C THR A 348 -31.79 -28.71 10.11
N SER A 349 -31.83 -27.50 9.52
CA SER A 349 -32.94 -27.15 8.60
C SER A 349 -32.58 -26.99 7.12
N LYS A 350 -31.31 -27.03 6.70
CA LYS A 350 -30.92 -26.91 5.27
C LYS A 350 -30.49 -28.21 4.57
N LEU A 351 -30.36 -29.32 5.29
CA LEU A 351 -30.00 -30.63 4.69
C LEU A 351 -31.19 -31.56 4.40
N ASN A 352 -32.44 -31.14 4.69
CA ASN A 352 -33.62 -32.00 4.49
C ASN A 352 -34.44 -31.73 3.22
N ASN A 353 -33.96 -30.91 2.27
CA ASN A 353 -34.68 -30.63 1.02
C ASN A 353 -33.97 -31.11 -0.25
N ASN A 354 -33.08 -32.09 -0.16
CA ASN A 354 -32.65 -32.89 -1.31
C ASN A 354 -32.51 -34.36 -0.89
N ARG A 355 -33.62 -35.09 -0.97
CA ARG A 355 -33.65 -36.54 -1.15
C ARG A 355 -34.58 -36.88 -2.30
#